data_AF-A0A015URX3-F1
#
_entry.id   AF-A0A015URX3-F1
#
_cell.length_a   1.000
_cell.length_b   1.000
_cell.length_c   1.000
_cell.angle_alpha   90.00
_cell.angle_beta   90.00
_cell.angle_gamma   90.00
#
_symmetry.space_group_name_H-M   'P 1'
#
loop_
_entity.id
_entity.type
_entity.pdbx_description
1 polymer ?
#
loop_
_entity_poly.entity_id
_entity_poly.type
_entity_poly.pdbx_seq_one_letter_code
_entity_poly.pdbx_strand_id
1 'polypeptide(L)'
;MEYIRDLIIEVTNINEISDTEIQALEYAIFTNSTPSGKTIEFSLEEKDVFYDAFVADSKDGVMLSDDYITPHGENPLKDPKPILFLKIRPDVTINFYFKLCTTHLYKEKVCSSKQIEEIKKQNDFSSSDYKMITAHQKRNLFEKILLCIGIGAKTNIGYGQLKKL
;
A
#
# COMPACT_ATOMS: atom_id res chain seq x y z
N MET A 1 4.41 0.22 12.60
CA MET A 1 4.80 1.47 11.89
C MET A 1 6.28 1.47 11.51
N GLU A 2 7.20 1.00 12.37
CA GLU A 2 8.63 0.93 12.06
C GLU A 2 8.94 0.25 10.72
N TYR A 3 8.36 -0.93 10.46
CA TYR A 3 8.56 -1.62 9.17
C TYR A 3 8.19 -0.78 7.93
N ILE A 4 7.07 -0.04 7.97
CA ILE A 4 6.65 0.81 6.85
C ILE A 4 7.60 2.01 6.69
N ARG A 5 8.12 2.56 7.80
CA ARG A 5 9.14 3.60 7.78
C ARG A 5 10.39 3.11 7.06
N ASP A 6 10.88 1.93 7.43
CA ASP A 6 12.10 1.34 6.86
C ASP A 6 11.93 1.10 5.36
N LEU A 7 10.77 0.57 4.93
CA LEU A 7 10.46 0.41 3.51
C LEU A 7 10.43 1.75 2.76
N ILE A 8 9.82 2.79 3.34
CA ILE A 8 9.78 4.13 2.71
C ILE A 8 11.20 4.66 2.56
N ILE A 9 12.03 4.61 3.61
CA ILE A 9 13.43 5.05 3.58
C ILE A 9 14.19 4.29 2.50
N GLU A 10 14.05 2.96 2.47
CA GLU A 10 14.72 2.08 1.50
C GLU A 10 14.35 2.43 0.05
N VAL A 11 13.07 2.60 -0.26
CA VAL A 11 12.63 2.83 -1.65
C VAL A 11 12.79 4.28 -2.10
N THR A 12 12.81 5.24 -1.17
CA THR A 12 12.86 6.67 -1.49
C THR A 12 14.25 7.28 -1.38
N ASN A 13 15.17 6.65 -0.64
CA ASN A 13 16.45 7.22 -0.21
C ASN A 13 16.29 8.52 0.58
N ILE A 14 15.16 8.71 1.27
CA ILE A 14 14.97 9.81 2.20
C ILE A 14 15.66 9.44 3.52
N ASN A 15 16.50 10.34 4.06
CA ASN A 15 17.30 10.08 5.28
C ASN A 15 16.44 9.78 6.52
N GLU A 16 15.34 10.53 6.69
CA GLU A 16 14.45 10.43 7.83
C GLU A 16 13.04 10.83 7.39
N ILE A 17 12.03 10.17 7.94
CA ILE A 17 10.63 10.54 7.79
C ILE A 17 9.96 10.41 9.15
N SER A 18 9.17 11.39 9.59
CA SER A 18 8.50 11.38 10.89
C SER A 18 7.20 10.56 10.87
N ASP A 19 6.65 10.19 12.04
CA ASP A 19 5.33 9.54 12.11
C ASP A 19 4.22 10.42 11.53
N THR A 20 4.29 11.74 11.77
CA THR A 20 3.33 12.70 11.21
C THR A 20 3.40 12.72 9.68
N GLU A 21 4.60 12.65 9.11
CA GLU A 21 4.79 12.57 7.65
C GLU A 21 4.25 11.27 7.07
N ILE A 22 4.47 10.13 7.73
CA ILE A 22 3.89 8.84 7.31
C ILE A 22 2.36 8.90 7.36
N GLN A 23 1.79 9.45 8.43
CA GLN A 23 0.34 9.60 8.56
C GLN A 23 -0.22 10.55 7.49
N ALA A 24 0.48 11.65 7.20
CA ALA A 24 0.09 12.57 6.13
C ALA A 24 0.11 11.88 4.76
N LEU A 25 1.10 11.01 4.48
CA LEU A 25 1.15 10.21 3.26
C LEU A 25 -0.02 9.22 3.19
N GLU A 26 -0.27 8.47 4.26
CA GLU A 26 -1.35 7.47 4.32
C GLU A 26 -2.70 8.10 3.98
N TYR A 27 -3.05 9.19 4.66
CA TYR A 27 -4.30 9.91 4.43
C TYR A 27 -4.36 10.54 3.03
N ALA A 28 -3.27 11.13 2.54
CA ALA A 28 -3.25 11.68 1.19
C ALA A 28 -3.47 10.61 0.11
N ILE A 29 -2.85 9.43 0.26
CA ILE A 29 -2.90 8.33 -0.72
C ILE A 29 -4.26 7.64 -0.70
N PHE A 30 -4.78 7.29 0.49
CA PHE A 30 -5.94 6.39 0.59
C PHE A 30 -7.26 7.10 0.87
N THR A 31 -7.24 8.34 1.38
CA THR A 31 -8.47 9.06 1.74
C THR A 31 -8.62 10.40 1.04
N ASN A 32 -7.58 10.88 0.34
CA ASN A 32 -7.53 12.23 -0.24
C ASN A 32 -7.86 13.32 0.81
N SER A 33 -7.44 13.10 2.06
CA SER A 33 -7.67 14.04 3.17
C SER A 33 -6.41 14.21 4.01
N THR A 34 -6.45 15.15 4.94
CA THR A 34 -5.46 15.29 6.01
C THR A 34 -5.87 14.39 7.19
N PRO A 35 -4.95 14.11 8.14
CA PRO A 35 -5.29 13.41 9.39
C PRO A 35 -6.39 14.09 10.20
N SER A 36 -6.59 15.40 10.04
CA SER A 36 -7.70 16.16 10.66
C SER A 36 -9.05 16.01 9.94
N GLY A 37 -9.13 15.21 8.88
CA GLY A 37 -10.34 14.99 8.09
C GLY A 37 -10.62 16.07 7.03
N LYS A 38 -9.73 17.05 6.85
CA LYS A 38 -9.90 18.08 5.81
C LYS A 38 -9.54 17.48 4.45
N THR A 39 -10.43 17.61 3.46
CA THR A 39 -10.13 17.20 2.08
C THR A 39 -8.92 17.96 1.55
N ILE A 40 -8.00 17.22 0.90
CA ILE A 40 -6.89 17.85 0.19
C ILE A 40 -7.35 18.13 -1.25
N GLU A 41 -7.27 19.38 -1.67
CA GLU A 41 -7.62 19.79 -3.02
C GLU A 41 -6.50 19.46 -4.00
N PHE A 42 -6.45 18.20 -4.43
CA PHE A 42 -5.66 17.78 -5.58
C PHE A 42 -6.46 17.83 -6.87
N SER A 43 -5.79 18.23 -7.96
CA SER A 43 -6.30 17.98 -9.29
C SER A 43 -6.40 16.46 -9.56
N LEU A 44 -7.23 16.04 -10.51
CA LEU A 44 -7.35 14.61 -10.87
C LEU A 44 -6.01 14.01 -11.35
N GLU A 45 -5.09 14.86 -11.82
CA GLU A 45 -3.76 14.49 -12.30
C GLU A 45 -2.77 14.22 -11.17
N GLU A 46 -3.09 14.62 -9.95
CA GLU A 46 -2.22 14.50 -8.76
C GLU A 46 -2.70 13.44 -7.77
N LYS A 47 -3.80 12.74 -8.08
CA LYS A 47 -4.39 11.71 -7.24
C LYS A 47 -3.90 10.32 -7.62
N ASP A 48 -3.51 9.56 -6.61
CA ASP A 48 -3.30 8.12 -6.78
C ASP A 48 -4.66 7.43 -6.95
N VAL A 49 -4.72 6.46 -7.86
CA VAL A 49 -5.88 5.61 -8.09
C VAL A 49 -5.44 4.16 -8.05
N PHE A 50 -6.05 3.41 -7.15
CA PHE A 50 -5.89 1.96 -7.01
C PHE A 50 -7.05 1.30 -7.74
N TYR A 51 -6.76 0.59 -8.83
CA TYR A 51 -7.78 -0.16 -9.56
C TYR A 51 -7.89 -1.57 -9.01
N ASP A 52 -8.94 -2.28 -9.40
CA ASP A 52 -9.09 -3.69 -9.07
C ASP A 52 -7.93 -4.52 -9.63
N ALA A 53 -7.56 -5.56 -8.88
CA ALA A 53 -6.62 -6.56 -9.33
C ALA A 53 -7.35 -7.65 -10.13
N PHE A 54 -6.74 -8.11 -11.22
CA PHE A 54 -7.34 -9.10 -12.11
C PHE A 54 -6.48 -10.35 -12.19
N VAL A 55 -7.13 -11.52 -12.12
CA VAL A 55 -6.46 -12.80 -12.40
C VAL A 55 -6.15 -12.85 -13.90
N ALA A 56 -4.89 -13.05 -14.24
CA ALA A 56 -4.40 -12.97 -15.61
C ALA A 56 -4.14 -14.36 -16.23
N ASP A 57 -3.54 -15.27 -15.46
CA ASP A 57 -3.10 -16.56 -15.99
C ASP A 57 -2.95 -17.61 -14.88
N SER A 58 -2.98 -18.89 -15.26
CA SER A 58 -2.56 -19.99 -14.39
C SER A 58 -1.94 -21.11 -15.22
N LYS A 59 -0.97 -21.82 -14.63
CA LYS A 59 -0.16 -22.83 -15.33
C LYS A 59 -0.97 -23.92 -16.05
N ASP A 60 -2.12 -24.31 -15.50
CA ASP A 60 -2.98 -25.40 -15.97
C ASP A 60 -4.39 -24.93 -16.38
N GLY A 61 -4.63 -23.61 -16.43
CA GLY A 61 -5.96 -23.02 -16.67
C GLY A 61 -6.92 -23.14 -15.48
N VAL A 62 -6.50 -23.74 -14.35
CA VAL A 62 -7.32 -23.85 -13.14
C VAL A 62 -6.83 -22.85 -12.10
N MET A 63 -7.72 -21.94 -11.70
CA MET A 63 -7.36 -20.80 -10.85
C MET A 63 -7.88 -20.92 -9.42
N LEU A 64 -8.88 -21.76 -9.19
CA LEU A 64 -9.60 -21.86 -7.92
C LEU A 64 -9.51 -23.29 -7.38
N SER A 65 -9.50 -23.40 -6.06
CA SER A 65 -9.57 -24.69 -5.37
C SER A 65 -10.33 -24.55 -4.06
N ASP A 66 -10.92 -25.65 -3.64
CA ASP A 66 -11.50 -25.80 -2.32
C ASP A 66 -10.41 -25.91 -1.25
N ASP A 67 -10.70 -25.40 -0.05
CA ASP A 67 -9.88 -25.59 1.14
C ASP A 67 -10.77 -25.63 2.39
N TYR A 68 -10.25 -26.16 3.49
CA TYR A 68 -10.99 -26.37 4.71
C TYR A 68 -10.26 -25.75 5.90
N ILE A 69 -11.01 -25.07 6.76
CA ILE A 69 -10.54 -24.73 8.10
C ILE A 69 -11.36 -25.47 9.15
N THR A 70 -10.68 -25.90 10.21
CA THR A 70 -11.28 -26.56 11.36
C THR A 70 -11.03 -25.72 12.62
N PRO A 71 -11.84 -24.67 12.88
CA PRO A 71 -11.66 -23.88 14.09
C PRO A 71 -11.85 -24.76 15.32
N HIS A 72 -10.86 -24.75 16.22
CA HIS A 72 -11.02 -25.34 17.54
C HIS A 72 -11.70 -24.32 18.44
N GLY A 73 -12.90 -24.64 18.93
CA GLY A 73 -13.61 -23.82 19.91
C GLY A 73 -13.05 -24.03 21.33
N GLU A 74 -13.83 -23.65 22.34
CA GLU A 74 -13.43 -23.74 23.76
C GLU A 74 -13.20 -25.18 24.26
N ASN A 75 -13.68 -26.20 23.54
CA ASN A 75 -13.47 -27.61 23.88
C ASN A 75 -12.53 -28.28 22.86
N PRO A 76 -11.22 -28.40 23.17
CA PRO A 76 -10.21 -28.91 22.23
C PRO A 76 -10.39 -30.37 21.84
N LEU A 77 -11.14 -31.15 22.65
CA LEU A 77 -11.36 -32.58 22.44
C LEU A 77 -12.64 -32.88 21.65
N LYS A 78 -13.46 -31.87 21.38
CA LYS A 78 -14.65 -32.03 20.53
C LYS A 78 -14.20 -32.17 19.08
N ASP A 79 -14.81 -33.10 18.36
CA ASP A 79 -14.54 -33.29 16.94
C ASP A 79 -14.67 -31.96 16.18
N PRO A 80 -13.65 -31.57 15.40
CA PRO A 80 -13.68 -30.33 14.64
C PRO A 80 -14.77 -30.41 13.56
N LYS A 81 -15.44 -29.27 13.30
CA LYS A 81 -16.35 -29.13 12.17
C LYS A 81 -15.62 -28.43 11.01
N PRO A 82 -15.31 -29.12 9.90
CA PRO A 82 -14.69 -28.48 8.75
C PRO A 82 -15.59 -27.41 8.15
N ILE A 83 -15.00 -26.26 7.82
CA ILE A 83 -15.63 -25.17 7.09
C ILE A 83 -14.93 -25.10 5.72
N LEU A 84 -15.67 -25.46 4.67
CA LEU A 84 -15.22 -25.34 3.30
C LEU A 84 -15.21 -23.87 2.87
N PHE A 85 -14.15 -23.43 2.21
CA PHE A 85 -14.07 -22.14 1.54
C PHE A 85 -13.30 -22.26 0.22
N LEU A 86 -13.57 -21.31 -0.68
CA LEU A 86 -12.91 -21.22 -1.97
C LEU A 86 -11.64 -20.37 -1.84
N LYS A 87 -10.53 -20.81 -2.43
CA LYS A 87 -9.28 -20.05 -2.53
C LYS A 87 -8.80 -19.93 -3.97
N ILE A 88 -7.98 -18.90 -4.21
CA ILE A 88 -7.12 -18.84 -5.40
C ILE A 88 -5.97 -19.85 -5.21
N ARG A 89 -5.71 -20.66 -6.24
CA ARG A 89 -4.62 -21.65 -6.23
C ARG A 89 -3.24 -20.98 -6.20
N PRO A 90 -2.21 -21.68 -5.69
CA PRO A 90 -0.83 -21.30 -5.96
C PRO A 90 -0.56 -21.21 -7.46
N ASP A 91 0.47 -20.43 -7.85
CA ASP A 91 0.90 -20.24 -9.24
C ASP A 91 -0.19 -19.68 -10.18
N VAL A 92 -1.09 -18.86 -9.61
CA VAL A 92 -2.00 -17.99 -10.35
C VAL A 92 -1.41 -16.59 -10.42
N THR A 93 -1.35 -16.02 -11.62
CA THR A 93 -0.88 -14.66 -11.85
C THR A 93 -2.00 -13.67 -11.59
N ILE A 94 -1.73 -12.65 -10.78
CA ILE A 94 -2.62 -11.54 -10.52
C ILE A 94 -1.93 -10.25 -10.97
N ASN A 95 -2.60 -9.49 -11.84
CA ASN A 95 -2.14 -8.18 -12.27
C ASN A 95 -2.74 -7.10 -11.36
N PHE A 96 -1.87 -6.22 -10.86
CA PHE A 96 -2.23 -5.04 -10.09
C PHE A 96 -2.06 -3.80 -10.97
N TYR A 97 -3.05 -2.91 -10.93
CA TYR A 97 -3.06 -1.70 -11.73
C TYR A 97 -3.16 -0.48 -10.82
N PHE A 98 -2.28 0.49 -11.07
CA PHE A 98 -2.22 1.73 -10.31
C PHE A 98 -2.02 2.90 -11.26
N LYS A 99 -2.72 4.00 -11.01
CA LYS A 99 -2.29 5.33 -11.44
C LYS A 99 -1.60 5.96 -10.25
N LEU A 100 -0.29 6.17 -10.33
CA LEU A 100 0.49 6.78 -9.25
C LEU A 100 1.04 8.14 -9.70
N CYS A 101 0.98 9.11 -8.81
CA CYS A 101 1.44 10.48 -9.04
C CYS A 101 2.64 10.79 -8.15
N THR A 102 3.39 11.86 -8.43
CA THR A 102 4.42 12.32 -7.47
C THR A 102 3.75 12.96 -6.26
N THR A 103 4.26 12.68 -5.07
CA THR A 103 3.80 13.28 -3.82
C THR A 103 4.87 14.22 -3.28
N HIS A 104 4.44 15.43 -2.92
CA HIS A 104 5.29 16.46 -2.33
C HIS A 104 4.92 16.63 -0.86
N LEU A 105 5.89 16.43 0.03
CA LEU A 105 5.77 16.73 1.45
C LEU A 105 6.59 17.99 1.77
N TYR A 106 6.00 18.92 2.50
CA TYR A 106 6.69 20.09 3.05
C TYR A 106 6.20 20.36 4.47
N LYS A 107 7.11 20.42 5.44
CA LYS A 107 6.79 20.65 6.87
C LYS A 107 5.61 19.78 7.34
N GLU A 108 5.76 18.47 7.17
CA GLU A 108 4.78 17.43 7.58
C GLU A 108 3.41 17.48 6.87
N LYS A 109 3.29 18.26 5.79
CA LYS A 109 2.05 18.38 5.01
C LYS A 109 2.27 17.92 3.59
N VAL A 110 1.29 17.20 3.04
CA VAL A 110 1.26 16.94 1.61
C VAL A 110 0.78 18.19 0.88
N CYS A 111 1.49 18.55 -0.19
CA CYS A 111 1.24 19.74 -1.00
C CYS A 111 0.99 19.33 -2.46
N SER A 112 0.16 20.11 -3.15
CA SER A 112 0.04 20.03 -4.61
C SER A 112 1.30 20.59 -5.29
N SER A 113 1.46 20.26 -6.57
CA SER A 113 2.57 20.73 -7.40
C SER A 113 2.59 22.26 -7.46
N LYS A 114 1.42 22.90 -7.57
CA LYS A 114 1.28 24.36 -7.57
C LYS A 114 1.70 24.97 -6.23
N GLN A 115 1.23 24.39 -5.12
CA GLN A 115 1.59 24.86 -3.78
C GLN A 115 3.10 24.78 -3.55
N ILE A 116 3.75 23.70 -3.97
CA ILE A 116 5.19 23.56 -3.78
C ILE A 116 6.00 24.52 -4.65
N GLU A 117 5.54 24.83 -5.88
CA GLU A 117 6.17 25.85 -6.73
C GLU A 117 6.08 27.25 -6.12
N GLU A 118 4.97 27.58 -5.46
CA GLU A 118 4.80 28.85 -4.75
C GLU A 118 5.68 28.91 -3.50
N ILE A 119 5.70 27.83 -2.71
CA ILE A 119 6.54 27.72 -1.51
C ILE A 119 8.03 27.86 -1.85
N LYS A 120 8.50 27.23 -2.94
CA LYS A 120 9.90 27.31 -3.38
C LYS A 120 10.35 28.72 -3.78
N LYS A 121 9.43 29.65 -4.07
CA LYS A 121 9.73 31.05 -4.37
C LYS A 121 9.92 31.90 -3.11
N GLN A 122 9.54 31.38 -1.95
CA GLN A 122 9.65 32.07 -0.67
C GLN A 122 11.08 31.95 -0.13
N ASN A 123 11.59 33.00 0.50
CA ASN A 123 12.97 33.05 1.00
C ASN A 123 13.24 32.09 2.18
N ASP A 124 12.19 31.56 2.82
CA ASP A 124 12.26 30.66 3.98
C ASP A 124 12.17 29.17 3.61
N PHE A 125 12.21 28.84 2.31
CA PHE A 125 12.21 27.45 1.88
C PHE A 125 13.48 26.72 2.34
N SER A 126 13.28 25.70 3.18
CA SER A 126 14.36 24.77 3.54
C SER A 126 14.21 23.45 2.77
N SER A 127 15.29 23.04 2.09
CA SER A 127 15.33 21.74 1.43
C SER A 127 15.30 20.56 2.41
N SER A 128 15.63 20.77 3.70
CA SER A 128 15.51 19.73 4.74
C SER A 128 14.05 19.36 5.03
N ASP A 129 13.16 20.35 4.87
CA ASP A 129 11.75 20.22 5.22
C ASP A 129 10.92 19.68 4.04
N TYR A 130 11.55 19.54 2.87
CA TYR A 130 10.92 19.11 1.64
C TYR A 130 11.32 17.68 1.28
N LYS A 131 10.34 16.83 1.04
CA LYS A 131 10.52 15.46 0.57
C LYS A 131 9.68 15.22 -0.68
N MET A 132 10.28 14.61 -1.69
CA MET A 132 9.60 14.26 -2.94
C MET A 132 9.59 12.74 -3.08
N ILE A 133 8.39 12.17 -3.21
CA ILE A 133 8.20 10.74 -3.42
C ILE A 133 7.60 10.55 -4.80
N THR A 134 8.38 10.02 -5.72
CA THR A 134 7.97 9.83 -7.12
C THR A 134 6.97 8.68 -7.27
N ALA A 135 6.20 8.69 -8.36
CA ALA A 135 5.32 7.58 -8.72
C ALA A 135 6.06 6.23 -8.82
N HIS A 136 7.30 6.23 -9.32
CA HIS A 136 8.14 5.02 -9.41
C HIS A 136 8.52 4.48 -8.02
N GLN A 137 8.92 5.36 -7.11
CA GLN A 137 9.24 4.95 -5.73
C GLN A 137 8.01 4.40 -5.02
N LYS A 138 6.83 5.01 -5.21
CA LYS A 138 5.57 4.46 -4.68
C LYS A 138 5.22 3.11 -5.27
N ARG A 139 5.44 2.90 -6.57
CA ARG A 139 5.26 1.57 -7.19
C ARG A 139 6.13 0.52 -6.49
N ASN A 140 7.40 0.83 -6.24
CA ASN A 140 8.32 -0.09 -5.56
C ASN A 140 7.92 -0.31 -4.09
N LEU A 141 7.41 0.72 -3.41
CA LEU A 141 6.85 0.62 -2.07
C LEU A 141 5.67 -0.35 -2.04
N PHE A 142 4.67 -0.18 -2.91
CA PHE A 142 3.50 -1.04 -2.95
C PHE A 142 3.85 -2.47 -3.38
N GLU A 143 4.80 -2.64 -4.31
CA GLU A 143 5.32 -3.97 -4.66
C GLU A 143 5.92 -4.67 -3.44
N LYS A 144 6.80 -4.00 -2.69
CA LYS A 144 7.39 -4.56 -1.45
C LYS A 144 6.33 -4.85 -0.38
N ILE A 145 5.36 -3.95 -0.18
CA ILE A 145 4.25 -4.18 0.76
C ILE A 145 3.46 -5.44 0.36
N LEU A 146 3.10 -5.57 -0.92
CA LEU A 146 2.36 -6.73 -1.44
C LEU A 146 3.15 -8.05 -1.29
N LEU A 147 4.45 -8.03 -1.58
CA LEU A 147 5.30 -9.22 -1.50
C LEU A 147 5.61 -9.65 -0.05
N CYS A 148 5.70 -8.71 0.89
CA CYS A 148 6.07 -9.00 2.27
C CYS A 148 4.87 -9.26 3.18
N ILE A 149 3.79 -8.49 3.03
CA ILE A 149 2.59 -8.63 3.88
C ILE A 149 1.63 -9.65 3.27
N GLY A 150 1.58 -9.75 1.95
CA GLY A 150 0.54 -10.47 1.22
C GLY A 150 -0.76 -9.68 1.12
N ILE A 151 -1.78 -10.29 0.51
CA ILE A 151 -3.08 -9.69 0.28
C ILE A 151 -4.22 -10.67 0.59
N GLY A 152 -5.34 -10.15 1.09
CA GLY A 152 -6.53 -10.93 1.39
C GLY A 152 -6.56 -11.44 2.84
N ALA A 153 -7.33 -12.50 3.08
CA ALA A 153 -7.52 -13.05 4.42
C ALA A 153 -6.37 -13.99 4.82
N LYS A 154 -6.17 -14.16 6.13
CA LYS A 154 -5.31 -15.21 6.72
C LYS A 154 -3.82 -15.13 6.31
N THR A 155 -3.31 -13.93 6.02
CA THR A 155 -1.90 -13.70 5.68
C THR A 155 -0.95 -14.12 6.79
N ASN A 156 -1.38 -14.00 8.06
CA ASN A 156 -0.63 -14.44 9.23
C ASN A 156 -0.35 -15.96 9.30
N ILE A 157 -1.10 -16.77 8.54
CA ILE A 157 -0.88 -18.21 8.44
C ILE A 157 -0.48 -18.64 7.00
N GLY A 158 0.02 -17.70 6.21
CA GLY A 158 0.65 -17.97 4.91
C GLY A 158 -0.27 -17.90 3.69
N TYR A 159 -1.54 -17.50 3.82
CA TYR A 159 -2.39 -17.24 2.65
C TYR A 159 -2.04 -15.89 2.02
N GLY A 160 -2.41 -15.72 0.74
CA GLY A 160 -2.28 -14.41 0.09
C GLY A 160 -0.85 -13.96 -0.18
N GLN A 161 0.13 -14.86 -0.03
CA GLN A 161 1.54 -14.58 -0.29
C GLN A 161 1.76 -14.48 -1.80
N LEU A 162 2.54 -13.48 -2.20
CA LEU A 162 2.81 -13.17 -3.60
C LEU A 162 4.29 -13.33 -3.90
N LYS A 163 4.61 -13.68 -5.15
CA LYS A 163 5.97 -13.63 -5.69
C LYS A 163 5.96 -12.76 -6.94
N LYS A 164 7.05 -12.04 -7.16
CA LYS A 164 7.27 -11.30 -8.40
C LYS A 164 7.47 -12.31 -9.54
N LEU A 165 6.86 -12.04 -10.69
CA LEU A 165 7.13 -12.77 -11.93
C LEU A 165 8.51 -12.45 -12.47
#